data_AF-A0A849S644-F1
#
_entry.id   AF-A0A849S644-F1
#
_cell.length_a   1.000
_cell.length_b   1.000
_cell.length_c   1.000
_cell.angle_alpha   90.00
_cell.angle_beta   90.00
_cell.angle_gamma   90.00
#
_symmetry.space_group_name_H-M   'P 1'
#
loop_
_entity.id
_entity.type
_entity.pdbx_description
1 polymer ?
#
loop_
_entity_poly.entity_id
_entity_poly.type
_entity_poly.pdbx_seq_one_letter_code
_entity_poly.pdbx_strand_id
1 'polypeptide(L)'
;DCTDTQHIIIKNSHAKLDFIGKGLDGGNIDVEGDAGAYLGLGMTAGNIKVTGNVGLYAACEMKKGYLEIAGNAGDFLGAALPGNKMGMKGGTILVKGNVGARTGDHMRRGNILIEGNAGDYCGSRMTAGTIAVMGQTGRFLGYAMRRGTLLLWHPPILSASFNDCGAHTLAFLPILFASFKTLDSRFADAASAFNRVQRYAGDMSEMGRGEVLVKL
;
A
#
# COMPACT_ATOMS: atom_id res chain seq x y z
N ASP A 1 28.52 17.74 -7.29
CA ASP A 1 27.27 18.30 -7.84
C ASP A 1 26.19 18.39 -6.77
N CYS A 2 26.34 19.33 -5.83
CA CYS A 2 25.55 19.47 -4.61
C CYS A 2 24.59 20.68 -4.69
N THR A 3 23.94 20.87 -5.85
CA THR A 3 23.18 22.10 -6.18
C THR A 3 21.67 21.89 -6.31
N ASP A 4 21.17 20.65 -6.22
CA ASP A 4 19.73 20.41 -6.20
C ASP A 4 19.18 20.56 -4.78
N THR A 5 18.63 21.74 -4.47
CA THR A 5 17.99 22.02 -3.17
C THR A 5 16.67 21.26 -2.99
N GLN A 6 16.18 20.58 -4.03
CA GLN A 6 14.98 19.75 -3.98
C GLN A 6 15.32 18.27 -3.73
N HIS A 7 16.59 17.90 -3.59
CA HIS A 7 17.01 16.51 -3.35
C HIS A 7 17.81 16.39 -2.05
N ILE A 8 17.21 15.71 -1.07
CA ILE A 8 17.83 15.43 0.23
C ILE A 8 18.28 13.97 0.25
N ILE A 9 19.52 13.73 0.68
CA ILE A 9 20.06 12.38 0.88
C ILE A 9 20.45 12.24 2.35
N ILE A 10 19.77 11.34 3.06
CA ILE A 10 20.07 10.98 4.46
C ILE A 10 20.94 9.73 4.45
N LYS A 11 22.22 9.90 4.71
CA LYS A 11 23.19 8.79 4.77
C LYS A 11 23.24 8.16 6.15
N ASN A 12 23.41 6.83 6.20
CA ASN A 12 23.50 6.05 7.44
C ASN A 12 22.32 6.27 8.38
N SER A 13 21.10 6.27 7.83
CA SER A 13 19.88 6.40 8.61
C SER A 13 19.64 5.19 9.52
N HIS A 14 18.87 5.40 10.59
CA HIS A 14 18.60 4.39 11.60
C HIS A 14 17.10 4.36 11.94
N ALA A 15 16.61 3.20 12.38
CA ALA A 15 15.21 2.95 12.78
C ALA A 15 14.64 3.81 13.93
N LYS A 16 15.44 4.74 14.49
CA LYS A 16 14.99 5.70 15.52
C LYS A 16 14.69 7.10 14.95
N LEU A 17 14.97 7.31 13.68
CA LEU A 17 14.74 8.59 13.02
C LEU A 17 13.30 8.64 12.50
N ASP A 18 12.41 9.14 13.36
CA ASP A 18 10.99 9.27 13.06
C ASP A 18 10.69 10.51 12.18
N PHE A 19 9.52 10.51 11.55
CA PHE A 19 8.95 11.67 10.84
C PHE A 19 9.76 12.20 9.64
N ILE A 20 10.68 11.41 9.08
CA ILE A 20 11.35 11.76 7.83
C ILE A 20 10.29 12.06 6.76
N GLY A 21 10.37 13.21 6.09
CA GLY A 21 9.42 13.61 5.04
C GLY A 21 7.99 13.89 5.52
N LYS A 22 7.77 14.13 6.82
CA LYS A 22 6.45 14.55 7.33
C LYS A 22 5.99 15.83 6.62
N GLY A 23 4.81 15.76 5.99
CA GLY A 23 4.20 16.88 5.29
C GLY A 23 4.92 17.29 4.00
N LEU A 24 5.80 16.46 3.45
CA LEU A 24 6.53 16.74 2.21
C LEU A 24 5.56 17.16 1.09
N ASP A 25 5.84 18.27 0.42
CA ASP A 25 4.99 18.92 -0.57
C ASP A 25 5.68 19.11 -1.94
N GLY A 26 6.86 18.51 -2.12
CA GLY A 26 7.66 18.55 -3.34
C GLY A 26 9.04 17.92 -3.12
N GLY A 27 9.83 17.81 -4.18
CA GLY A 27 11.21 17.30 -4.10
C GLY A 27 11.34 15.80 -3.85
N ASN A 28 12.57 15.39 -3.54
CA ASN A 28 13.01 14.00 -3.39
C ASN A 28 13.77 13.83 -2.07
N ILE A 29 13.48 12.76 -1.33
CA ILE A 29 14.25 12.34 -0.16
C ILE A 29 14.71 10.90 -0.35
N ASP A 30 16.01 10.68 -0.42
CA ASP A 30 16.60 9.35 -0.40
C ASP A 30 17.17 9.05 1.00
N VAL A 31 16.79 7.91 1.57
CA VAL A 31 17.21 7.43 2.88
C VAL A 31 18.05 6.18 2.69
N GLU A 32 19.35 6.30 2.92
CA GLU A 32 20.28 5.18 2.92
C GLU A 32 20.31 4.54 4.31
N GLY A 33 19.56 3.45 4.49
CA GLY A 33 19.40 2.73 5.76
C GLY A 33 17.94 2.61 6.17
N ASP A 34 17.71 2.37 7.46
CA ASP A 34 16.36 2.24 8.03
C ASP A 34 15.76 3.61 8.37
N ALA A 35 14.43 3.71 8.36
CA ALA A 35 13.67 4.84 8.87
C ALA A 35 12.79 4.43 10.06
N GLY A 36 12.58 5.35 10.99
CA GLY A 36 11.70 5.14 12.14
C GLY A 36 10.22 5.21 11.79
N ALA A 37 9.40 5.51 12.79
CA ALA A 37 7.97 5.64 12.65
C ALA A 37 7.57 6.90 11.86
N TYR A 38 6.36 6.90 11.31
CA TYR A 38 5.73 8.08 10.70
C TYR A 38 6.48 8.68 9.50
N LEU A 39 7.32 7.90 8.82
CA LEU A 39 7.92 8.29 7.53
C LEU A 39 6.85 8.77 6.56
N GLY A 40 7.00 9.94 5.95
CA GLY A 40 6.06 10.46 4.94
C GLY A 40 4.66 10.79 5.49
N LEU A 41 4.50 10.96 6.81
CA LEU A 41 3.22 11.30 7.43
C LEU A 41 2.62 12.57 6.80
N GLY A 42 1.42 12.45 6.22
CA GLY A 42 0.68 13.57 5.64
C GLY A 42 1.30 14.15 4.35
N MET A 43 2.20 13.41 3.69
CA MET A 43 2.85 13.82 2.44
C MET A 43 1.82 14.21 1.37
N THR A 44 2.06 15.34 0.69
CA THR A 44 1.14 15.97 -0.24
C THR A 44 1.65 16.05 -1.68
N ALA A 45 2.96 15.93 -1.89
CA ALA A 45 3.63 15.66 -3.16
C ALA A 45 5.10 15.24 -2.89
N GLY A 46 5.88 15.03 -3.96
CA GLY A 46 7.29 14.63 -3.88
C GLY A 46 7.50 13.11 -3.95
N ASN A 47 8.75 12.68 -3.74
CA ASN A 47 9.15 11.28 -3.73
C ASN A 47 10.03 10.99 -2.50
N ILE A 48 9.80 9.85 -1.86
CA ILE A 48 10.68 9.34 -0.79
C ILE A 48 11.11 7.93 -1.16
N LYS A 49 12.41 7.64 -1.09
CA LYS A 49 12.95 6.29 -1.28
C LYS A 49 13.74 5.87 -0.06
N VAL A 50 13.52 4.67 0.44
CA VAL A 50 14.23 4.10 1.58
C VAL A 50 14.86 2.78 1.18
N THR A 51 16.17 2.63 1.39
CA THR A 51 16.89 1.39 1.04
C THR A 51 16.71 0.29 2.09
N GLY A 52 16.43 0.65 3.35
CA GLY A 52 16.18 -0.28 4.45
C GLY A 52 14.70 -0.47 4.78
N ASN A 53 14.45 -0.79 6.05
CA ASN A 53 13.13 -0.99 6.62
C ASN A 53 12.54 0.33 7.15
N VAL A 54 11.22 0.37 7.31
CA VAL A 54 10.52 1.51 7.90
C VAL A 54 9.67 1.09 9.09
N GLY A 55 9.56 1.97 10.08
CA GLY A 55 8.75 1.75 11.27
C GLY A 55 7.24 1.78 11.02
N LEU A 56 6.48 1.72 12.12
CA LEU A 56 5.03 1.80 12.09
C LEU A 56 4.52 3.15 11.55
N TYR A 57 3.28 3.16 11.05
CA TYR A 57 2.58 4.36 10.57
C TYR A 57 3.29 5.10 9.42
N ALA A 58 4.15 4.42 8.64
CA ALA A 58 4.70 4.99 7.42
C ALA A 58 3.57 5.39 6.44
N ALA A 59 3.74 6.53 5.78
CA ALA A 59 2.80 7.17 4.86
C ALA A 59 1.36 7.35 5.38
N CYS A 60 1.18 7.43 6.70
CA CYS A 60 -0.12 7.75 7.28
C CYS A 60 -0.67 9.06 6.72
N GLU A 61 -1.96 9.05 6.38
CA GLU A 61 -2.67 10.20 5.83
C GLU A 61 -2.09 10.85 4.57
N MET A 62 -1.20 10.16 3.85
CA MET A 62 -0.61 10.60 2.58
C MET A 62 -1.70 10.98 1.57
N LYS A 63 -1.54 12.13 0.90
CA LYS A 63 -2.52 12.68 -0.05
C LYS A 63 -2.09 12.47 -1.50
N LYS A 64 -0.81 12.65 -1.82
CA LYS A 64 -0.18 12.37 -3.13
C LYS A 64 1.31 12.11 -2.95
N GLY A 65 1.99 11.84 -4.05
CA GLY A 65 3.42 11.56 -4.12
C GLY A 65 3.69 10.06 -4.25
N TYR A 66 4.97 9.72 -4.14
CA TYR A 66 5.44 8.35 -4.24
C TYR A 66 6.36 8.02 -3.06
N LEU A 67 6.12 6.88 -2.41
CA LEU A 67 7.00 6.33 -1.38
C LEU A 67 7.45 4.94 -1.81
N GLU A 68 8.75 4.72 -1.88
CA GLU A 68 9.37 3.42 -2.15
C GLU A 68 10.17 2.93 -0.94
N ILE A 69 9.93 1.68 -0.56
CA ILE A 69 10.60 1.02 0.56
C ILE A 69 11.19 -0.29 0.02
N ALA A 70 12.52 -0.36 -0.03
CA ALA A 70 13.21 -1.56 -0.50
C ALA A 70 13.21 -2.71 0.54
N GLY A 71 13.13 -2.39 1.83
CA GLY A 71 12.98 -3.36 2.91
C GLY A 71 11.52 -3.64 3.29
N ASN A 72 11.30 -3.90 4.58
CA ASN A 72 9.98 -4.14 5.15
C ASN A 72 9.36 -2.88 5.74
N ALA A 73 8.03 -2.84 5.84
CA ALA A 73 7.31 -1.82 6.58
C ALA A 73 6.63 -2.39 7.82
N GLY A 74 6.66 -1.62 8.91
CA GLY A 74 5.92 -1.94 10.13
C GLY A 74 4.40 -1.88 9.99
N ASP A 75 3.72 -2.01 11.11
CA ASP A 75 2.25 -1.96 11.18
C ASP A 75 1.70 -0.61 10.73
N PHE A 76 0.43 -0.61 10.31
CA PHE A 76 -0.33 0.60 9.96
C PHE A 76 0.23 1.43 8.80
N LEU A 77 0.98 0.82 7.89
CA LEU A 77 1.40 1.46 6.64
C LEU A 77 0.20 2.06 5.89
N GLY A 78 0.23 3.35 5.57
CA GLY A 78 -0.85 4.06 4.87
C GLY A 78 -2.16 4.19 5.66
N ALA A 79 -2.15 3.88 6.96
CA ALA A 79 -3.35 3.89 7.80
C ALA A 79 -3.78 5.31 8.23
N ALA A 80 -4.92 5.39 8.92
CA ALA A 80 -5.30 6.55 9.71
C ALA A 80 -4.51 6.61 11.03
N LEU A 81 -4.28 7.82 11.52
CA LEU A 81 -3.83 8.01 12.90
C LEU A 81 -4.93 7.61 13.90
N PRO A 82 -4.57 7.20 15.13
CA PRO A 82 -5.53 6.97 16.20
C PRO A 82 -6.48 8.14 16.39
N GLY A 83 -7.79 7.86 16.46
CA GLY A 83 -8.84 8.87 16.56
C GLY A 83 -9.32 9.45 15.22
N ASN A 84 -8.56 9.29 14.14
CA ASN A 84 -8.96 9.71 12.80
C ASN A 84 -9.66 8.59 12.04
N LYS A 85 -10.47 8.97 11.03
CA LYS A 85 -11.26 8.04 10.19
C LYS A 85 -10.77 7.98 8.75
N MET A 86 -9.64 8.62 8.45
CA MET A 86 -9.13 8.76 7.08
C MET A 86 -7.63 8.51 7.07
N GLY A 87 -7.22 7.36 6.52
CA GLY A 87 -5.82 7.05 6.26
C GLY A 87 -5.33 7.71 4.98
N MET A 88 -4.61 6.94 4.15
CA MET A 88 -4.16 7.38 2.84
C MET A 88 -5.32 7.89 1.96
N LYS A 89 -5.14 9.09 1.40
CA LYS A 89 -6.07 9.86 0.56
C LYS A 89 -5.60 10.00 -0.89
N GLY A 90 -4.47 9.40 -1.24
CA GLY A 90 -3.92 9.32 -2.60
C GLY A 90 -2.41 9.12 -2.59
N GLY A 91 -1.80 9.04 -3.78
CA GLY A 91 -0.40 8.67 -3.97
C GLY A 91 -0.20 7.18 -4.21
N THR A 92 1.06 6.77 -4.31
CA THR A 92 1.46 5.37 -4.47
C THR A 92 2.53 5.03 -3.44
N ILE A 93 2.34 3.93 -2.73
CA ILE A 93 3.34 3.34 -1.83
C ILE A 93 3.77 2.01 -2.45
N LEU A 94 5.07 1.81 -2.63
CA LEU A 94 5.67 0.55 -3.07
C LEU A 94 6.54 -0.01 -1.94
N VAL A 95 6.30 -1.27 -1.56
CA VAL A 95 7.12 -2.02 -0.61
C VAL A 95 7.63 -3.28 -1.29
N LYS A 96 8.96 -3.39 -1.42
CA LYS A 96 9.61 -4.57 -2.01
C LYS A 96 9.67 -5.75 -1.03
N GLY A 97 9.69 -5.49 0.27
CA GLY A 97 9.60 -6.50 1.33
C GLY A 97 8.17 -6.78 1.81
N ASN A 98 8.07 -7.15 3.09
CA ASN A 98 6.81 -7.44 3.78
C ASN A 98 6.23 -6.20 4.46
N VAL A 99 4.93 -6.21 4.72
CA VAL A 99 4.26 -5.20 5.53
C VAL A 99 3.60 -5.82 6.77
N GLY A 100 3.55 -5.05 7.85
CA GLY A 100 2.94 -5.45 9.11
C GLY A 100 1.42 -5.53 9.07
N ALA A 101 0.81 -5.57 10.25
CA ALA A 101 -0.64 -5.61 10.41
C ALA A 101 -1.29 -4.27 10.04
N ARG A 102 -2.57 -4.31 9.64
CA ARG A 102 -3.41 -3.12 9.41
C ARG A 102 -2.88 -2.16 8.35
N THR A 103 -2.14 -2.65 7.36
CA THR A 103 -1.80 -1.89 6.17
C THR A 103 -3.05 -1.37 5.47
N GLY A 104 -3.08 -0.09 5.15
CA GLY A 104 -4.22 0.56 4.49
C GLY A 104 -5.46 0.68 5.36
N ASP A 105 -5.33 0.61 6.70
CA ASP A 105 -6.49 0.80 7.57
C ASP A 105 -7.12 2.19 7.38
N HIS A 106 -8.44 2.23 7.16
CA HIS A 106 -9.15 3.46 6.77
C HIS A 106 -8.66 4.15 5.48
N MET A 107 -7.96 3.44 4.59
CA MET A 107 -7.54 3.96 3.29
C MET A 107 -8.74 4.43 2.46
N ARG A 108 -8.63 5.62 1.86
CA ARG A 108 -9.70 6.25 1.08
C ARG A 108 -9.40 6.32 -0.41
N ARG A 109 -8.13 6.48 -0.81
CA ARG A 109 -7.66 6.49 -2.20
C ARG A 109 -6.16 6.18 -2.25
N GLY A 110 -5.65 5.95 -3.46
CA GLY A 110 -4.24 5.67 -3.71
C GLY A 110 -3.99 4.19 -4.02
N ASN A 111 -2.73 3.85 -4.19
CA ASN A 111 -2.25 2.49 -4.42
C ASN A 111 -1.23 2.11 -3.34
N ILE A 112 -1.38 0.94 -2.74
CA ILE A 112 -0.35 0.30 -1.91
C ILE A 112 0.05 -1.00 -2.61
N LEU A 113 1.31 -1.09 -3.03
CA LEU A 113 1.87 -2.19 -3.81
C LEU A 113 2.89 -2.93 -2.95
N ILE A 114 2.66 -4.22 -2.72
CA ILE A 114 3.47 -5.04 -1.80
C ILE A 114 3.97 -6.27 -2.54
N GLU A 115 5.28 -6.37 -2.72
CA GLU A 115 5.90 -7.51 -3.40
C GLU A 115 6.08 -8.73 -2.47
N GLY A 116 6.15 -8.50 -1.16
CA GLY A 116 6.19 -9.55 -0.14
C GLY A 116 4.81 -9.87 0.43
N ASN A 117 4.80 -10.26 1.71
CA ASN A 117 3.59 -10.63 2.46
C ASN A 117 2.96 -9.42 3.17
N ALA A 118 1.66 -9.51 3.45
CA ALA A 118 0.93 -8.56 4.29
C ALA A 118 0.40 -9.22 5.56
N GLY A 119 0.53 -8.54 6.69
CA GLY A 119 0.04 -9.02 7.99
C GLY A 119 -1.48 -9.03 8.12
N ASP A 120 -1.93 -9.34 9.34
CA ASP A 120 -3.36 -9.40 9.68
C ASP A 120 -4.07 -8.05 9.47
N TYR A 121 -5.37 -8.10 9.18
CA TYR A 121 -6.22 -6.92 8.99
C TYR A 121 -5.76 -5.98 7.86
N CYS A 122 -5.01 -6.47 6.87
CA CYS A 122 -4.70 -5.69 5.68
C CYS A 122 -6.00 -5.19 5.00
N GLY A 123 -6.08 -3.90 4.70
CA GLY A 123 -7.27 -3.25 4.12
C GLY A 123 -8.45 -3.12 5.08
N SER A 124 -8.25 -3.23 6.40
CA SER A 124 -9.36 -3.08 7.36
C SER A 124 -10.00 -1.70 7.29
N ARG A 125 -11.33 -1.63 7.39
CA ARG A 125 -12.09 -0.36 7.40
C ARG A 125 -11.84 0.53 6.17
N MET A 126 -11.32 -0.06 5.09
CA MET A 126 -10.98 0.62 3.85
C MET A 126 -12.23 1.23 3.21
N THR A 127 -12.16 2.52 2.89
CA THR A 127 -13.25 3.26 2.24
C THR A 127 -13.20 3.20 0.72
N ALA A 128 -11.99 3.17 0.14
CA ALA A 128 -11.69 2.97 -1.29
C ALA A 128 -10.16 2.98 -1.51
N GLY A 129 -9.72 2.71 -2.74
CA GLY A 129 -8.30 2.60 -3.13
C GLY A 129 -7.97 1.19 -3.62
N THR A 130 -6.68 0.93 -3.85
CA THR A 130 -6.18 -0.37 -4.27
C THR A 130 -5.03 -0.80 -3.37
N ILE A 131 -5.10 -2.02 -2.83
CA ILE A 131 -3.95 -2.67 -2.19
C ILE A 131 -3.66 -3.94 -2.98
N ALA A 132 -2.44 -4.07 -3.50
CA ALA A 132 -2.00 -5.22 -4.26
C ALA A 132 -0.90 -5.97 -3.48
N VAL A 133 -1.05 -7.28 -3.32
CA VAL A 133 -0.12 -8.14 -2.56
C VAL A 133 0.29 -9.32 -3.42
N MET A 134 1.58 -9.41 -3.73
CA MET A 134 2.14 -10.54 -4.48
C MET A 134 2.41 -11.77 -3.61
N GLY A 135 2.67 -11.59 -2.31
CA GLY A 135 2.84 -12.68 -1.35
C GLY A 135 1.52 -13.12 -0.71
N GLN A 136 1.63 -13.68 0.49
CA GLN A 136 0.50 -14.12 1.30
C GLN A 136 -0.10 -12.97 2.12
N THR A 137 -1.38 -13.09 2.45
CA THR A 137 -2.09 -12.17 3.35
C THR A 137 -2.42 -12.86 4.68
N GLY A 138 -2.39 -12.07 5.76
CA GLY A 138 -2.79 -12.52 7.08
C GLY A 138 -4.31 -12.69 7.25
N ARG A 139 -4.73 -12.89 8.49
CA ARG A 139 -6.14 -13.10 8.86
C ARG A 139 -6.94 -11.80 8.73
N PHE A 140 -8.26 -11.94 8.61
CA PHE A 140 -9.21 -10.80 8.60
C PHE A 140 -8.91 -9.77 7.52
N LEU A 141 -8.41 -10.23 6.36
CA LEU A 141 -8.22 -9.39 5.18
C LEU A 141 -9.51 -8.66 4.82
N GLY A 142 -9.43 -7.34 4.62
CA GLY A 142 -10.58 -6.52 4.22
C GLY A 142 -11.67 -6.39 5.28
N TYR A 143 -11.39 -6.70 6.55
CA TYR A 143 -12.38 -6.60 7.63
C TYR A 143 -13.04 -5.21 7.70
N ALA A 144 -14.37 -5.17 7.62
CA ALA A 144 -15.18 -3.96 7.56
C ALA A 144 -14.82 -3.01 6.40
N MET A 145 -14.31 -3.53 5.28
CA MET A 145 -14.10 -2.70 4.09
C MET A 145 -15.42 -2.30 3.43
N ARG A 146 -15.50 -1.05 2.98
CA ARG A 146 -16.68 -0.45 2.36
C ARG A 146 -16.66 -0.50 0.84
N ARG A 147 -15.51 -0.15 0.25
CA ARG A 147 -15.19 -0.21 -1.18
C ARG A 147 -13.68 -0.38 -1.35
N GLY A 148 -13.24 -0.48 -2.60
CA GLY A 148 -11.84 -0.62 -2.96
C GLY A 148 -11.52 -2.05 -3.38
N THR A 149 -10.30 -2.22 -3.88
CA THR A 149 -9.85 -3.47 -4.50
C THR A 149 -8.65 -4.01 -3.73
N LEU A 150 -8.77 -5.24 -3.24
CA LEU A 150 -7.67 -6.04 -2.73
C LEU A 150 -7.23 -7.02 -3.83
N LEU A 151 -6.10 -6.77 -4.47
CA LEU A 151 -5.61 -7.54 -5.62
C LEU A 151 -4.50 -8.51 -5.19
N LEU A 152 -4.71 -9.81 -5.37
CA LEU A 152 -3.88 -10.85 -4.77
C LEU A 152 -3.37 -11.86 -5.81
N TRP A 153 -2.14 -12.32 -5.62
CA TRP A 153 -1.54 -13.41 -6.40
C TRP A 153 -1.75 -14.78 -5.76
N HIS A 154 -2.13 -14.83 -4.48
CA HIS A 154 -2.36 -16.05 -3.73
C HIS A 154 -3.75 -16.06 -3.07
N PRO A 155 -4.37 -17.24 -2.89
CA PRO A 155 -5.64 -17.36 -2.18
C PRO A 155 -5.57 -16.84 -0.74
N PRO A 156 -6.49 -15.94 -0.33
CA PRO A 156 -6.58 -15.42 1.04
C PRO A 156 -7.41 -16.32 1.96
N ILE A 157 -7.28 -16.08 3.27
CA ILE A 157 -8.25 -16.56 4.27
C ILE A 157 -9.30 -15.46 4.47
N LEU A 158 -10.50 -15.65 3.91
CA LEU A 158 -11.60 -14.68 4.00
C LEU A 158 -12.57 -15.01 5.14
N SER A 159 -13.21 -13.98 5.69
CA SER A 159 -14.36 -14.16 6.59
C SER A 159 -15.59 -14.62 5.81
N ALA A 160 -16.57 -15.18 6.54
CA ALA A 160 -17.87 -15.58 5.98
C ALA A 160 -18.68 -14.40 5.40
N SER A 161 -18.25 -13.16 5.63
CA SER A 161 -18.89 -11.95 5.11
C SER A 161 -18.40 -11.54 3.71
N PHE A 162 -17.55 -12.35 3.07
CA PHE A 162 -17.22 -12.21 1.65
C PHE A 162 -17.93 -13.31 0.84
N ASN A 163 -18.67 -12.90 -0.18
CA ASN A 163 -19.35 -13.81 -1.09
C ASN A 163 -18.44 -14.11 -2.28
N ASP A 164 -18.33 -15.38 -2.63
CA ASP A 164 -17.69 -15.80 -3.88
C ASP A 164 -18.59 -15.43 -5.08
N CYS A 165 -18.06 -14.64 -5.99
CA CYS A 165 -18.73 -14.20 -7.22
C CYS A 165 -18.24 -14.96 -8.46
N GLY A 166 -17.37 -15.97 -8.31
CA GLY A 166 -16.85 -16.76 -9.41
C GLY A 166 -15.67 -16.11 -10.15
N ALA A 167 -15.38 -16.65 -11.33
CA ALA A 167 -14.32 -16.16 -12.20
C ALA A 167 -14.78 -15.00 -13.10
N HIS A 168 -14.04 -13.90 -13.12
CA HIS A 168 -14.32 -12.69 -13.91
C HIS A 168 -13.12 -12.31 -14.77
N THR A 169 -13.39 -11.80 -15.97
CA THR A 169 -12.38 -11.09 -16.78
C THR A 169 -12.65 -9.60 -16.66
N LEU A 170 -11.71 -8.84 -16.07
CA LEU A 170 -11.91 -7.43 -15.71
C LEU A 170 -11.03 -6.52 -16.57
N ALA A 171 -11.65 -5.72 -17.42
CA ALA A 171 -10.96 -4.86 -18.40
C ALA A 171 -10.13 -3.73 -17.76
N PHE A 172 -10.36 -3.38 -16.50
CA PHE A 172 -9.58 -2.34 -15.82
C PHE A 172 -8.20 -2.85 -15.38
N LEU A 173 -8.00 -4.16 -15.21
CA LEU A 173 -6.74 -4.73 -14.73
C LEU A 173 -5.57 -4.42 -15.68
N PRO A 174 -5.68 -4.60 -17.01
CA PRO A 174 -4.64 -4.16 -17.95
C PRO A 174 -4.29 -2.69 -17.82
N ILE A 175 -5.28 -1.81 -17.59
CA ILE A 175 -5.06 -0.36 -17.41
C ILE A 175 -4.31 -0.10 -16.09
N LEU A 176 -4.69 -0.81 -15.02
CA LEU A 176 -4.03 -0.73 -13.73
C LEU A 176 -2.56 -1.16 -13.84
N PHE A 177 -2.27 -2.33 -14.43
CA PHE A 177 -0.89 -2.80 -14.64
C PHE A 177 -0.08 -1.87 -15.55
N ALA A 178 -0.69 -1.31 -16.60
CA ALA A 178 -0.03 -0.31 -17.44
C ALA A 178 0.42 0.92 -16.63
N SER A 179 -0.34 1.32 -15.61
CA SER A 179 0.03 2.43 -14.71
C SER A 179 1.24 2.13 -13.81
N PHE A 180 1.62 0.86 -13.66
CA PHE A 180 2.77 0.44 -12.84
C PHE A 180 4.05 0.22 -13.64
N LYS A 181 4.00 0.24 -14.98
CA LYS A 181 5.14 -0.10 -15.86
C LYS A 181 6.40 0.75 -15.64
N THR A 182 6.25 1.96 -15.11
CA THR A 182 7.38 2.88 -14.85
C THR A 182 8.00 2.69 -13.48
N LEU A 183 7.44 1.83 -12.63
CA LEU A 183 7.97 1.56 -11.30
C LEU A 183 9.11 0.55 -11.38
N ASP A 184 10.15 0.73 -10.57
CA ASP A 184 11.17 -0.29 -10.35
C ASP A 184 10.62 -1.37 -9.43
N SER A 185 9.76 -2.23 -9.99
CA SER A 185 8.97 -3.19 -9.24
C SER A 185 8.58 -4.42 -10.07
N ARG A 186 8.39 -5.54 -9.40
CA ARG A 186 7.75 -6.75 -9.97
C ARG A 186 6.36 -6.49 -10.52
N PHE A 187 5.64 -5.47 -10.03
CA PHE A 187 4.33 -5.07 -10.58
C PHE A 187 4.42 -4.49 -12.00
N ALA A 188 5.61 -4.04 -12.42
CA ALA A 188 5.86 -3.55 -13.78
C ALA A 188 6.09 -4.69 -14.79
N ASP A 189 6.40 -5.90 -14.31
CA ASP A 189 6.64 -7.07 -15.16
C ASP A 189 5.34 -7.57 -15.81
N ALA A 190 5.36 -7.69 -17.14
CA ALA A 190 4.25 -8.22 -17.91
C ALA A 190 3.88 -9.66 -17.54
N ALA A 191 4.83 -10.47 -17.07
CA ALA A 191 4.57 -11.83 -16.60
C ALA A 191 3.76 -11.87 -15.29
N SER A 192 3.82 -10.78 -14.50
CA SER A 192 3.03 -10.63 -13.29
C SER A 192 1.60 -10.18 -13.57
N ALA A 193 1.35 -9.56 -14.72
CA ALA A 193 0.04 -9.01 -15.07
C ALA A 193 -0.98 -10.11 -15.44
N PHE A 194 -2.25 -9.86 -15.11
CA PHE A 194 -3.38 -10.73 -15.45
C PHE A 194 -4.65 -9.90 -15.60
N ASN A 195 -5.66 -10.45 -16.27
CA ASN A 195 -6.98 -9.81 -16.38
C ASN A 195 -8.14 -10.74 -15.97
N ARG A 196 -7.84 -11.99 -15.63
CA ARG A 196 -8.82 -12.99 -15.20
C ARG A 196 -8.55 -13.37 -13.74
N VAL A 197 -9.61 -13.33 -12.93
CA VAL A 197 -9.52 -13.44 -11.47
C VAL A 197 -10.70 -14.21 -10.90
N GLN A 198 -10.50 -14.87 -9.75
CA GLN A 198 -11.59 -15.19 -8.84
C GLN A 198 -11.97 -13.91 -8.09
N ARG A 199 -13.26 -13.56 -8.08
CA ARG A 199 -13.75 -12.34 -7.44
C ARG A 199 -14.57 -12.69 -6.21
N TYR A 200 -14.28 -12.04 -5.09
CA TYR A 200 -15.10 -12.07 -3.89
C TYR A 200 -15.61 -10.65 -3.60
N ALA A 201 -16.91 -10.52 -3.29
CA ALA A 201 -17.52 -9.24 -2.94
C ALA A 201 -17.81 -9.16 -1.44
N GLY A 202 -17.46 -8.04 -0.82
CA GLY A 202 -17.61 -7.82 0.62
C GLY A 202 -17.09 -6.43 1.04
N ASP A 203 -16.97 -6.10 2.30
CA ASP A 203 -17.46 -6.88 3.44
C ASP A 203 -18.98 -6.67 3.60
N MET A 204 -19.74 -7.76 3.70
CA MET A 204 -21.20 -7.72 3.86
C MET A 204 -21.64 -7.17 5.24
N SER A 205 -20.72 -7.06 6.20
CA SER A 205 -20.99 -6.34 7.46
C SER A 205 -21.08 -4.82 7.30
N GLU A 206 -20.67 -4.28 6.14
CA GLU A 206 -20.75 -2.86 5.81
C GLU A 206 -21.69 -2.60 4.62
N MET A 207 -21.14 -2.35 3.42
CA MET A 207 -21.91 -2.03 2.21
C MET A 207 -21.78 -3.09 1.10
N GLY A 208 -20.90 -4.10 1.27
CA GLY A 208 -20.69 -5.14 0.25
C GLY A 208 -20.15 -4.65 -1.10
N ARG A 209 -19.53 -3.46 -1.15
CA ARG A 209 -19.02 -2.84 -2.39
C ARG A 209 -17.49 -2.87 -2.54
N GLY A 210 -16.79 -3.48 -1.60
CA GLY A 210 -15.39 -3.86 -1.74
C GLY A 210 -15.26 -5.14 -2.54
N GLU A 211 -14.07 -5.37 -3.07
CA GLU A 211 -13.76 -6.59 -3.80
C GLU A 211 -12.37 -7.11 -3.47
N VAL A 212 -12.28 -8.44 -3.39
CA VAL A 212 -11.03 -9.18 -3.36
C VAL A 212 -10.91 -9.90 -4.69
N LEU A 213 -9.82 -9.63 -5.41
CA LEU A 213 -9.53 -10.20 -6.71
C LEU A 213 -8.31 -11.10 -6.58
N VAL A 214 -8.47 -12.38 -6.82
CA VAL A 214 -7.39 -13.36 -6.72
C VAL A 214 -7.04 -13.84 -8.12
N LYS A 215 -5.77 -13.79 -8.48
CA LYS A 215 -5.26 -14.37 -9.73
C LYS A 215 -5.71 -15.84 -9.85
N LEU A 216 -6.25 -16.21 -11.02
CA LEU A 216 -6.52 -17.60 -11.39
C LEU A 216 -5.28 -18.29 -11.95
#